data_AF-A0A820JGH4-F1
#
_entry.id   AF-A0A820JGH4-F1
#
_cell.length_a   1.000
_cell.length_b   1.000
_cell.length_c   1.000
_cell.angle_alpha   90.00
_cell.angle_beta   90.00
_cell.angle_gamma   90.00
#
_symmetry.space_group_name_H-M   'P 1'
#
loop_
_entity.id
_entity.type
_entity.pdbx_description
1 polymer ?
#
loop_
_entity_poly.entity_id
_entity_poly.type
_entity_poly.pdbx_seq_one_letter_code
_entity_poly.pdbx_strand_id
1 'polypeptide(L)'
;MCWSSALDHFIVIMNCRLFLVDERTMTIEYMHTNIAQQCIKCACLDTKLFLLEGHWRSSDYVGCKKGPSIIEFNLLPLRQLIKEWKSPITCSAEEWIYDIQDNNGKLALLISESMDCVQKKLVTRLELRSPNTFDCLWSYRLDMGLPMSCDLGKTCVFVNDDEVLIIMNKTI
;
A
#
# COMPACT_ATOMS: atom_id res chain seq x y z
N MET A 1 -6.10 -6.07 -2.60
CA MET A 1 -6.12 -7.30 -3.40
C MET A 1 -5.05 -7.15 -4.46
N CYS A 2 -4.27 -8.19 -4.72
CA CYS A 2 -3.34 -8.24 -5.86
C CYS A 2 -3.32 -9.65 -6.44
N TRP A 3 -2.94 -9.78 -7.71
CA TRP A 3 -2.73 -11.07 -8.36
C TRP A 3 -1.30 -11.58 -8.11
N SER A 4 -1.13 -12.86 -7.83
CA SER A 4 0.19 -13.50 -7.73
C SER A 4 0.38 -14.52 -8.84
N SER A 5 1.22 -14.19 -9.82
CA SER A 5 1.61 -15.12 -10.88
C SER A 5 2.40 -16.32 -10.34
N ALA A 6 3.14 -16.16 -9.24
CA ALA A 6 3.88 -17.24 -8.60
C ALA A 6 2.96 -18.30 -7.97
N LEU A 7 1.79 -17.90 -7.50
CA LEU A 7 0.81 -18.81 -6.89
C LEU A 7 -0.33 -19.18 -7.85
N ASP A 8 -0.55 -18.46 -8.96
CA ASP A 8 -1.76 -18.54 -9.81
C ASP A 8 -3.05 -18.25 -9.01
N HIS A 9 -2.97 -17.30 -8.07
CA HIS A 9 -4.08 -16.95 -7.16
C HIS A 9 -4.14 -15.44 -6.89
N PHE A 10 -5.33 -14.94 -6.58
CA PHE A 10 -5.48 -13.62 -5.97
C PHE A 10 -5.12 -13.68 -4.48
N ILE A 11 -4.41 -12.67 -4.01
CA ILE A 11 -4.15 -12.43 -2.60
C ILE A 11 -5.08 -11.30 -2.14
N VAL A 12 -5.99 -11.64 -1.23
CA VAL A 12 -6.99 -10.73 -0.68
C VAL A 12 -6.68 -10.45 0.79
N ILE A 13 -6.69 -9.16 1.16
CA ILE A 13 -6.67 -8.75 2.56
C ILE A 13 -8.11 -8.50 2.99
N MET A 14 -8.57 -9.21 4.02
CA MET A 14 -9.88 -9.01 4.64
C MET A 14 -9.71 -9.08 6.16
N ASN A 15 -10.19 -8.08 6.89
CA ASN A 15 -10.06 -7.99 8.35
C ASN A 15 -8.61 -8.21 8.85
N CYS A 16 -7.64 -7.57 8.19
CA CYS A 16 -6.20 -7.71 8.47
C CYS A 16 -5.64 -9.14 8.34
N ARG A 17 -6.33 -10.00 7.59
CA ARG A 17 -5.90 -11.38 7.30
C ARG A 17 -5.72 -11.57 5.80
N LEU A 18 -4.78 -12.43 5.44
CA LEU A 18 -4.47 -12.78 4.06
C LEU A 18 -5.22 -14.05 3.65
N PHE A 19 -5.81 -14.01 2.47
CA PHE A 19 -6.49 -15.13 1.85
C PHE A 19 -6.00 -15.32 0.42
N LEU A 20 -5.88 -16.57 0.01
CA LEU A 20 -5.71 -16.96 -1.38
C LEU A 20 -7.07 -17.26 -1.98
N VAL A 21 -7.34 -16.70 -3.15
CA VAL A 21 -8.56 -16.95 -3.90
C VAL A 21 -8.17 -17.54 -5.24
N ASP A 22 -8.60 -18.79 -5.47
CA ASP A 22 -8.52 -19.45 -6.76
C ASP A 22 -9.70 -18.98 -7.60
N GLU A 23 -9.43 -18.30 -8.71
CA GLU A 23 -10.46 -17.78 -9.60
C GLU A 23 -11.25 -18.91 -10.29
N ARG A 24 -10.62 -20.03 -10.61
CA ARG A 24 -11.24 -21.13 -11.36
C ARG A 24 -12.22 -21.91 -10.51
N THR A 25 -11.85 -22.14 -9.26
CA THR A 25 -12.67 -22.92 -8.32
C THR A 25 -13.50 -22.04 -7.40
N MET A 26 -13.25 -20.73 -7.37
CA MET A 26 -13.81 -19.77 -6.41
C MET A 26 -13.58 -20.20 -4.95
N THR A 27 -12.53 -20.97 -4.70
CA THR A 27 -12.16 -21.41 -3.36
C THR A 27 -11.33 -20.34 -2.66
N ILE A 28 -11.52 -20.24 -1.34
CA ILE A 28 -10.82 -19.27 -0.49
C ILE A 28 -10.04 -20.05 0.56
N GLU A 29 -8.72 -19.94 0.52
CA GLU A 29 -7.81 -20.51 1.51
C GLU A 29 -7.26 -19.42 2.40
N TYR A 30 -7.20 -19.68 3.71
CA TYR A 30 -6.51 -18.78 4.63
C TYR A 30 -4.99 -18.92 4.48
N MET A 31 -4.31 -17.81 4.21
CA MET A 31 -2.86 -17.79 4.19
C MET A 31 -2.32 -17.65 5.62
N HIS A 32 -1.82 -18.75 6.17
CA HIS A 32 -1.10 -18.73 7.44
C HIS A 32 0.17 -17.88 7.30
N THR A 33 0.15 -16.68 7.88
CA THR A 33 1.31 -15.79 7.98
C THR A 33 1.58 -15.45 9.43
N ASN A 34 2.85 -15.43 9.83
CA ASN A 34 3.27 -14.97 11.16
C ASN A 34 3.28 -13.43 11.28
N ILE A 35 2.43 -12.74 10.52
CA ILE A 35 2.33 -11.29 10.55
C ILE A 35 1.44 -10.91 11.73
N ALA A 36 2.05 -10.32 12.76
CA ALA A 36 1.33 -9.82 13.92
C ALA A 36 0.61 -8.48 13.65
N GLN A 37 0.84 -7.86 12.51
CA GLN A 37 0.52 -6.46 12.21
C GLN A 37 -0.71 -6.31 11.32
N GLN A 38 -1.46 -5.22 11.52
CA GLN A 38 -2.65 -4.89 10.75
C GLN A 38 -2.27 -4.42 9.35
N CYS A 39 -2.25 -5.35 8.38
CA CYS A 39 -2.01 -5.01 6.98
C CYS A 39 -3.31 -4.54 6.33
N ILE A 40 -3.25 -3.45 5.57
CA ILE A 40 -4.41 -2.84 4.92
C ILE A 40 -4.39 -2.94 3.39
N LYS A 41 -3.19 -2.97 2.79
CA LYS A 41 -3.01 -3.06 1.33
C LYS A 41 -1.86 -4.01 0.99
N CYS A 42 -1.88 -4.53 -0.23
CA CYS A 42 -0.85 -5.41 -0.73
C CYS A 42 -0.56 -5.19 -2.21
N ALA A 43 0.70 -5.42 -2.59
CA ALA A 43 1.14 -5.57 -3.97
C ALA A 43 1.95 -6.87 -4.10
N CYS A 44 1.85 -7.55 -5.23
CA CYS A 44 2.63 -8.74 -5.52
C CYS A 44 3.54 -8.44 -6.71
N LEU A 45 4.81 -8.78 -6.57
CA LEU A 45 5.81 -8.71 -7.64
C LEU A 45 6.61 -10.00 -7.62
N ASP A 46 6.50 -10.77 -8.71
CA ASP A 46 7.09 -12.10 -8.83
C ASP A 46 6.71 -13.01 -7.66
N THR A 47 7.71 -13.46 -6.89
CA THR A 47 7.53 -14.30 -5.69
C THR A 47 7.43 -13.49 -4.40
N LYS A 48 7.39 -12.15 -4.49
CA LYS A 48 7.41 -11.26 -3.33
C LYS A 48 6.03 -10.63 -3.12
N LEU A 49 5.60 -10.61 -1.87
CA LEU A 49 4.40 -9.93 -1.42
C LEU A 49 4.80 -8.73 -0.56
N PHE A 50 4.38 -7.55 -0.98
CA PHE A 50 4.56 -6.31 -0.25
C PHE A 50 3.26 -5.99 0.49
N LEU A 51 3.35 -5.78 1.79
CA LEU A 51 2.21 -5.49 2.66
C LEU A 51 2.38 -4.13 3.28
N LEU A 52 1.37 -3.28 3.14
CA LEU A 52 1.30 -2.00 3.82
C LEU A 52 0.67 -2.20 5.20
N GLU A 53 1.43 -1.91 6.25
CA GLU A 53 0.92 -1.80 7.62
C GLU A 53 0.09 -0.52 7.73
N GLY A 54 -1.17 -0.66 8.11
CA GLY A 54 -2.06 0.47 8.33
C GLY A 54 -2.13 0.85 9.80
N HIS A 55 -1.98 2.15 10.06
CA HIS A 55 -2.44 2.74 11.32
C HIS A 55 -3.82 3.35 11.07
N TRP A 56 -4.90 2.60 11.26
CA TRP A 56 -6.24 3.18 11.23
C TRP A 56 -6.38 4.13 12.42
N ARG A 57 -6.93 5.31 12.18
CA ARG A 57 -7.28 6.34 13.17
C ARG A 57 -7.73 5.75 14.52
N SER A 58 -6.80 5.55 15.44
CA SER A 58 -7.13 5.70 16.84
C SER A 58 -7.01 7.19 17.11
N SER A 59 -8.13 7.79 17.48
CA SER A 59 -8.23 9.15 18.01
C SER A 59 -7.35 9.42 19.23
N ASP A 60 -6.60 8.41 19.69
CA ASP A 60 -5.72 8.47 20.86
C ASP A 60 -4.24 8.65 20.46
N TYR A 61 -3.94 8.79 19.16
CA TYR A 61 -2.58 8.98 18.63
C TYR A 61 -2.11 10.45 18.73
N VAL A 62 -2.23 11.05 19.91
CA VAL A 62 -1.38 12.20 20.27
C VAL A 62 -0.06 11.62 20.80
N GLY A 63 0.90 11.35 19.91
CA GLY A 63 2.29 11.04 20.30
C GLY A 63 2.95 9.82 19.67
N CYS A 64 2.25 9.03 18.85
CA CYS A 64 2.86 7.89 18.17
C CYS A 64 3.51 8.33 16.85
N LYS A 65 4.82 8.62 16.90
CA LYS A 65 5.68 9.00 15.78
C LYS A 65 5.99 7.86 14.78
N LYS A 66 5.14 6.83 14.68
CA LYS A 66 5.41 5.69 13.80
C LYS A 66 4.68 5.92 12.47
N GLY A 67 5.43 6.40 11.47
CA GLY A 67 4.95 6.45 10.08
C GLY A 67 4.66 5.05 9.53
N PRO A 68 3.95 4.95 8.39
CA PRO A 68 3.56 3.68 7.81
C PRO A 68 4.77 2.81 7.48
N SER A 69 4.61 1.50 7.62
CA SER A 69 5.63 0.51 7.30
C SER A 69 5.19 -0.35 6.12
N ILE A 70 6.17 -0.82 5.35
CA ILE A 70 5.94 -1.78 4.26
C ILE A 70 6.77 -3.02 4.56
N ILE A 71 6.13 -4.17 4.49
CA ILE A 71 6.72 -5.45 4.82
C ILE A 71 6.87 -6.28 3.54
N GLU A 72 8.07 -6.77 3.27
CA GLU A 72 8.32 -7.72 2.18
C GLU A 72 8.28 -9.15 2.72
N PHE A 73 7.41 -9.96 2.12
CA PHE A 73 7.28 -11.38 2.34
C PHE A 73 7.71 -12.15 1.10
N ASN A 74 8.36 -13.29 1.31
CA ASN A 74 8.46 -14.27 0.25
C ASN A 74 7.17 -15.10 0.20
N LEU A 75 6.66 -15.39 -0.99
CA LEU A 75 5.51 -16.27 -1.18
C LEU A 75 5.95 -17.74 -1.31
N LEU A 76 7.12 -17.98 -1.88
CA LEU A 76 7.68 -19.31 -2.15
C LEU A 76 9.19 -19.35 -1.88
N PRO A 77 9.75 -20.46 -1.39
CA PRO A 77 9.07 -21.69 -0.96
C PRO A 77 8.58 -21.62 0.50
N LEU A 78 9.21 -20.78 1.32
CA LEU A 78 8.89 -20.61 2.74
C LEU A 78 8.28 -19.22 2.88
N ARG A 79 6.98 -19.16 3.20
CA ARG A 79 6.20 -17.94 3.39
C ARG A 79 6.74 -17.14 4.58
N GLN A 80 7.85 -16.45 4.37
CA GLN A 80 8.67 -15.85 5.42
C GLN A 80 8.81 -14.36 5.22
N LEU A 81 8.89 -13.65 6.34
CA LEU A 81 9.27 -12.25 6.37
C LEU A 81 10.69 -12.11 5.84
N ILE A 82 10.89 -11.26 4.83
CA ILE A 82 12.21 -10.93 4.31
C ILE A 82 12.74 -9.67 5.02
N LYS A 83 11.98 -8.57 4.96
CA LYS A 83 12.39 -7.27 5.52
C LYS A 83 11.18 -6.38 5.76
N GLU A 84 11.37 -5.35 6.57
CA GLU A 84 10.40 -4.31 6.87
C GLU A 84 11.05 -2.94 6.67
N TRP A 85 10.43 -2.09 5.85
CA TRP A 85 10.79 -0.69 5.73
C TRP A 85 9.87 0.16 6.60
N LYS A 86 10.46 1.12 7.30
CA LYS A 86 9.77 2.06 8.19
C LYS A 86 10.11 3.49 7.81
N SER A 87 9.33 4.44 8.30
CA SER A 87 9.73 5.85 8.30
C SER A 87 11.14 6.01 8.90
N PRO A 88 12.02 6.86 8.32
CA PRO A 88 11.76 7.77 7.20
C PRO A 88 11.98 7.15 5.81
N ILE A 89 12.31 5.86 5.72
CA ILE A 89 12.60 5.20 4.44
C ILE A 89 11.32 5.09 3.60
N THR A 90 10.19 4.72 4.21
CA THR A 90 8.90 4.61 3.50
C THR A 90 8.35 5.97 3.11
N CYS A 91 8.05 6.79 4.11
CA CYS A 91 7.70 8.19 4.00
C CYS A 91 7.96 8.85 5.37
N SER A 92 7.73 10.16 5.49
CA SER A 92 7.80 10.83 6.79
C SER A 92 6.74 10.29 7.75
N ALA A 93 6.99 10.44 9.05
CA ALA A 93 6.15 9.91 10.12
C ALA A 93 4.72 10.49 10.12
N GLU A 94 4.55 11.68 9.55
CA GLU A 94 3.28 12.39 9.47
C GLU A 94 2.54 12.13 8.15
N GLU A 95 3.13 11.33 7.25
CA GLU A 95 2.57 11.02 5.94
C GLU A 95 1.84 9.67 5.94
N TRP A 96 0.89 9.55 5.02
CA TRP A 96 0.07 8.35 4.87
C TRP A 96 0.28 7.73 3.50
N ILE A 97 0.48 6.42 3.47
CA ILE A 97 0.42 5.65 2.23
C ILE A 97 -1.01 5.12 2.11
N TYR A 98 -1.70 5.51 1.05
CA TYR A 98 -3.08 5.09 0.78
C TYR A 98 -3.15 3.79 0.00
N ASP A 99 -2.17 3.57 -0.89
CA ASP A 99 -2.15 2.40 -1.74
C ASP A 99 -0.73 2.03 -2.14
N ILE A 100 -0.55 0.74 -2.43
CA ILE A 100 0.67 0.15 -2.97
C ILE A 100 0.29 -0.76 -4.14
N GLN A 101 0.98 -0.63 -5.27
CA GLN A 101 0.75 -1.43 -6.47
C GLN A 101 2.08 -1.85 -7.09
N ASP A 102 2.08 -2.97 -7.80
CA ASP A 102 3.15 -3.28 -8.75
C ASP A 102 2.94 -2.49 -10.05
N ASN A 103 4.04 -2.01 -10.62
CA ASN A 103 4.06 -1.41 -11.95
C ASN A 103 5.36 -1.81 -12.66
N ASN A 104 5.28 -2.85 -13.48
CA ASN A 104 6.37 -3.33 -14.35
C ASN A 104 7.71 -3.49 -13.59
N GLY A 105 7.68 -4.22 -12.47
CA GLY A 105 8.86 -4.48 -11.64
C GLY A 105 9.23 -3.37 -10.66
N LYS A 106 8.38 -2.35 -10.51
CA LYS A 106 8.53 -1.23 -9.56
C LYS A 106 7.35 -1.21 -8.59
N LEU A 107 7.56 -0.60 -7.43
CA LEU A 107 6.48 -0.36 -6.48
C LEU A 107 5.96 1.05 -6.61
N ALA A 108 4.69 1.17 -6.96
CA ALA A 108 3.99 2.44 -6.94
C ALA A 108 3.34 2.69 -5.58
N LEU A 109 3.52 3.88 -5.03
CA LEU A 109 2.97 4.31 -3.75
C LEU A 109 2.15 5.58 -3.93
N LEU A 110 0.91 5.56 -3.46
CA LEU A 110 0.09 6.76 -3.37
C LEU A 110 0.23 7.35 -1.97
N ILE A 111 1.00 8.42 -1.82
CA ILE A 111 1.36 9.02 -0.54
C ILE A 111 0.63 10.34 -0.39
N SER A 112 0.09 10.66 0.79
CA SER A 112 -0.31 12.04 1.10
C SER A 112 0.41 12.57 2.32
N GLU A 113 0.77 13.83 2.23
CA GLU A 113 1.31 14.61 3.33
C GLU A 113 0.22 14.96 4.34
N SER A 114 0.63 15.17 5.59
CA SER A 114 -0.19 15.94 6.52
C SER A 114 -0.16 17.43 6.11
N MET A 115 -1.37 17.99 5.98
CA MET A 115 -1.75 19.39 5.84
C MET A 115 -0.72 20.37 5.23
N ASP A 116 -1.03 20.93 4.05
CA ASP A 116 -0.55 22.28 3.72
C ASP A 116 -1.42 23.30 4.48
N CYS A 117 -0.90 23.80 5.62
CA CYS A 117 -1.62 24.71 6.52
C CYS A 117 -2.01 26.04 5.84
N VAL A 118 -1.30 26.43 4.77
CA VAL A 118 -1.52 27.69 4.05
C VAL A 118 -2.63 27.51 3.02
N GLN A 119 -2.63 26.38 2.31
CA GLN A 119 -3.58 26.14 1.22
C GLN A 119 -4.83 25.36 1.64
N LYS A 120 -4.85 24.78 2.86
CA LYS A 120 -5.89 23.85 3.33
C LYS A 120 -6.15 22.69 2.35
N LYS A 121 -5.11 22.30 1.60
CA LYS A 121 -5.15 21.24 0.60
C LYS A 121 -4.38 20.04 1.09
N LEU A 122 -4.92 18.86 0.78
CA LEU A 122 -4.20 17.61 0.94
C LEU A 122 -3.23 17.45 -0.23
N VAL A 123 -1.93 17.46 0.05
CA VAL A 123 -0.91 17.21 -0.97
C VAL A 123 -0.76 15.70 -1.11
N THR A 124 -1.07 15.18 -2.29
CA THR A 124 -0.87 13.76 -2.62
C THR A 124 0.19 13.67 -3.69
N ARG A 125 1.03 12.65 -3.61
CA ARG A 125 2.01 12.31 -4.63
C ARG A 125 1.96 10.83 -4.95
N LEU A 126 2.27 10.52 -6.20
CA LEU A 126 2.54 9.17 -6.65
C LEU A 126 4.06 9.02 -6.72
N GLU A 127 4.58 7.99 -6.07
CA GLU A 127 6.00 7.64 -6.16
C GLU A 127 6.16 6.27 -6.80
N LEU A 128 7.17 6.14 -7.65
CA LEU A 128 7.66 4.85 -8.12
C LEU A 128 8.98 4.55 -7.43
N ARG A 129 9.06 3.36 -6.82
CA ARG A 129 10.20 2.95 -6.01
C ARG A 129 10.79 1.63 -6.45
N SER A 130 12.08 1.50 -6.22
CA SER A 130 12.81 0.24 -6.39
C SER A 130 12.34 -0.77 -5.33
N PRO A 131 11.86 -1.98 -5.70
CA PRO A 131 11.46 -2.99 -4.70
C PRO A 131 12.65 -3.54 -3.90
N ASN A 132 13.87 -3.45 -4.44
CA ASN A 132 15.06 -4.01 -3.81
C ASN A 132 15.64 -3.07 -2.75
N THR A 133 15.80 -1.79 -3.08
CA THR A 133 16.43 -0.78 -2.23
C THR A 133 15.43 0.16 -1.56
N PHE A 134 14.20 0.23 -2.10
CA PHE A 134 13.16 1.20 -1.72
C PHE A 134 13.48 2.66 -2.05
N ASP A 135 14.51 2.88 -2.87
CA ASP A 135 14.86 4.21 -3.39
C ASP A 135 13.73 4.75 -4.27
N CYS A 136 13.47 6.04 -4.15
CA CYS A 136 12.53 6.75 -5.01
C CYS A 136 13.16 6.94 -6.40
N LEU A 137 12.56 6.32 -7.41
CA LEU A 137 12.99 6.42 -8.81
C LEU A 137 12.34 7.61 -9.49
N TRP A 138 11.08 7.89 -9.14
CA TRP A 138 10.30 8.98 -9.69
C TRP A 138 9.21 9.39 -8.71
N SER A 139 8.86 10.67 -8.70
CA SER A 139 7.81 11.23 -7.86
C SER A 139 7.03 12.29 -8.63
N TYR A 140 5.71 12.28 -8.48
CA TYR A 140 4.84 13.26 -9.09
C TYR A 140 3.78 13.73 -8.12
N ARG A 141 3.70 15.06 -7.97
CA ARG A 141 2.71 15.71 -7.11
C ARG A 141 1.39 15.86 -7.87
N LEU A 142 0.33 15.38 -7.24
CA LEU A 142 -1.03 15.44 -7.75
C LEU A 142 -1.75 16.63 -7.09
N ASP A 143 -2.05 17.68 -7.85
CA ASP A 143 -2.96 18.74 -7.39
C ASP A 143 -4.40 18.28 -7.61
N MET A 144 -4.93 17.50 -6.67
CA MET A 144 -6.30 17.00 -6.76
C MET A 144 -7.35 18.02 -6.27
N GLY A 145 -6.93 19.20 -5.79
CA GLY A 145 -7.85 20.23 -5.30
C GLY A 145 -8.79 19.79 -4.16
N LEU A 146 -8.47 18.70 -3.46
CA LEU A 146 -9.38 18.07 -2.51
C LEU A 146 -9.47 18.86 -1.20
N PRO A 147 -10.69 19.15 -0.71
CA PRO A 147 -10.88 19.76 0.59
C PRO A 147 -10.53 18.77 1.72
N MET A 148 -9.99 19.35 2.79
CA MET A 148 -9.43 18.70 3.98
C MET A 148 -10.35 17.69 4.70
N SER A 149 -11.66 17.79 4.54
CA SER A 149 -12.66 17.05 5.33
C SER A 149 -13.03 15.68 4.78
N CYS A 150 -12.47 15.28 3.64
CA CYS A 150 -12.88 14.05 3.00
C CYS A 150 -11.95 12.90 3.42
N ASP A 151 -12.42 12.04 4.33
CA ASP A 151 -11.89 10.69 4.50
C ASP A 151 -12.20 9.87 3.26
N LEU A 152 -11.43 10.14 2.20
CA LEU A 152 -11.51 9.41 0.96
C LEU A 152 -10.58 8.22 1.07
N GLY A 153 -11.14 7.03 0.91
CA GLY A 153 -10.32 5.90 0.49
C GLY A 153 -9.73 6.25 -0.87
N LYS A 154 -8.40 6.27 -0.99
CA LYS A 154 -7.74 6.45 -2.28
C LYS A 154 -7.12 5.14 -2.70
N THR A 155 -7.19 4.83 -3.99
CA THR A 155 -6.58 3.65 -4.59
C THR A 155 -6.09 4.06 -5.97
N CYS A 156 -4.95 3.52 -6.38
CA CYS A 156 -4.46 3.71 -7.73
C CYS A 156 -4.47 2.39 -8.48
N VAL A 157 -4.70 2.46 -9.79
CA VAL A 157 -4.64 1.32 -10.71
C VAL A 157 -3.88 1.78 -11.93
N PHE A 158 -2.80 1.08 -12.29
CA PHE A 158 -2.10 1.34 -13.54
C PHE A 158 -2.92 0.74 -14.69
N VAL A 159 -3.28 1.59 -15.65
CA VAL A 159 -3.98 1.19 -16.88
C VAL A 159 -2.96 0.64 -17.87
N ASN A 160 -1.75 1.21 -17.87
CA ASN A 160 -0.55 0.73 -18.54
C ASN A 160 0.67 1.30 -17.80
N ASP A 161 1.87 1.09 -18.35
CA ASP A 161 3.14 1.50 -17.74
C ASP A 161 3.24 3.00 -17.44
N ASP A 162 2.53 3.84 -18.21
CA ASP A 162 2.61 5.30 -18.16
C ASP A 162 1.32 5.98 -17.68
N GLU A 163 0.20 5.26 -17.63
CA GLU A 163 -1.11 5.79 -17.25
C GLU A 163 -1.63 5.17 -15.96
N VAL A 164 -2.02 6.03 -15.02
CA VAL A 164 -2.55 5.65 -13.72
C VAL A 164 -3.93 6.26 -13.50
N LEU A 165 -4.88 5.42 -13.13
CA LEU A 165 -6.19 5.84 -12.66
C LEU A 165 -6.17 5.95 -11.13
N ILE A 166 -6.52 7.13 -10.62
CA ILE A 166 -6.67 7.36 -9.18
C ILE A 166 -8.15 7.40 -8.86
N ILE A 167 -8.58 6.42 -8.07
CA ILE A 167 -9.97 6.25 -7.63
C ILE A 167 -10.09 6.83 -6.23
N MET A 168 -11.03 7.76 -6.07
CA MET A 168 -11.34 8.40 -4.80
C MET A 168 -12.72 7.97 -4.35
N ASN A 169 -12.78 7.21 -3.26
CA ASN A 169 -14.02 6.71 -2.70
C ASN A 169 -14.43 7.58 -1.53
N LYS A 170 -15.61 8.20 -1.63
CA LYS A 170 -16.22 8.87 -0.49
C LYS A 170 -16.80 7.82 0.43
N THR A 171 -16.18 7.65 1.60
CA THR A 171 -16.77 6.87 2.69
C THR A 171 -17.99 7.65 3.18
N ILE A 172 -19.20 7.10 2.97
CA ILE A 172 -20.48 7.68 3.43
C ILE A 172 -20.74 7.24 4.86
#